data_AF-A0A0E3VXZ4-F1
#
_entry.id   AF-A0A0E3VXZ4-F1
#
_cell.length_a   1.000
_cell.length_b   1.000
_cell.length_c   1.000
_cell.angle_alpha   90.00
_cell.angle_beta   90.00
_cell.angle_gamma   90.00
#
_symmetry.space_group_name_H-M   'P 1'
#
loop_
_entity.id
_entity.type
_entity.pdbx_description
1 polymer ?
#
loop_
_entity_poly.entity_id
_entity_poly.type
_entity_poly.pdbx_seq_one_letter_code
_entity_poly.pdbx_strand_id
1 'polypeptide(L)'
;MTSLNRERQAGKSFALLKPLEVTSFRYEKKGQKDIDDEKETFDAIRAQSDLFSKQVVRSYIPCPYLFKYRYRTDDGLREGTCQDWEIEATFHKWSRLYGESKALSEMQRVFGEELPKKGMLLAMGTYSLHPDTWLINGVVRQDESWPRKFGQ
;
A
#
# COMPACT_ATOMS: atom_id res chain seq x y z
N MET A 1 -2.53 13.21 10.38
CA MET A 1 -2.40 12.96 11.83
C MET A 1 -1.14 12.14 12.10
N THR A 2 -0.72 11.91 13.35
CA THR A 2 0.52 11.18 13.72
C THR A 2 0.31 10.04 14.73
N SER A 3 -0.91 9.86 15.28
CA SER A 3 -1.29 8.80 16.24
C SER A 3 -2.51 8.04 15.72
N LEU A 4 -2.39 6.73 15.53
CA LEU A 4 -3.49 5.84 15.13
C LEU A 4 -4.37 5.47 16.34
N ASN A 5 -3.79 5.37 17.53
CA ASN A 5 -4.54 5.08 18.75
C ASN A 5 -5.56 6.18 19.03
N ARG A 6 -5.19 7.45 18.82
CA ARG A 6 -6.13 8.57 18.97
C ARG A 6 -7.28 8.49 17.98
N GLU A 7 -7.02 8.20 16.71
CA GLU A 7 -8.10 8.06 15.71
C GLU A 7 -9.01 6.88 16.04
N ARG A 8 -8.46 5.77 16.54
CA ARG A 8 -9.24 4.61 16.98
C ARG A 8 -10.13 4.92 18.17
N GLN A 9 -9.60 5.60 19.19
CA GLN A 9 -10.37 6.06 20.36
C GLN A 9 -11.50 7.03 19.96
N ALA A 10 -11.31 7.79 18.87
CA ALA A 10 -12.35 8.62 18.28
C ALA A 10 -13.35 7.84 17.40
N GLY A 11 -13.30 6.50 17.39
CA GLY A 11 -14.23 5.64 16.66
C GLY A 11 -13.98 5.54 15.15
N LYS A 12 -12.82 6.02 14.66
CA LYS A 12 -12.52 5.99 13.23
C LYS A 12 -11.92 4.64 12.80
N SER A 13 -12.21 4.27 11.56
CA SER A 13 -11.70 3.08 10.87
C SER A 13 -10.78 3.42 9.69
N PHE A 14 -10.61 4.71 9.39
CA PHE A 14 -9.77 5.23 8.33
C PHE A 14 -9.00 6.47 8.80
N ALA A 15 -7.73 6.59 8.39
CA ALA A 15 -6.94 7.77 8.68
C ALA A 15 -5.80 8.01 7.68
N LEU A 16 -5.46 9.29 7.45
CA LEU A 16 -4.24 9.70 6.75
C LEU A 16 -3.13 9.95 7.78
N LEU A 17 -2.24 8.97 7.92
CA LEU A 17 -1.11 9.00 8.83
C LEU A 17 0.09 9.68 8.15
N LYS A 18 0.58 10.76 8.74
CA LYS A 18 1.92 11.28 8.47
C LYS A 18 2.88 10.57 9.42
N PRO A 19 3.68 9.59 8.98
CA PRO A 19 4.68 8.99 9.86
C PRO A 19 5.68 10.07 10.29
N LEU A 20 6.16 9.99 11.54
CA LEU A 20 7.25 10.84 12.02
C LEU A 20 8.54 10.51 11.26
N GLU A 21 8.68 9.24 10.89
CA GLU A 21 9.84 8.71 10.19
C GLU A 21 9.48 7.35 9.56
N VAL A 22 9.95 7.11 8.34
CA VAL A 22 9.92 5.76 7.73
C VAL A 22 11.31 5.17 7.88
N THR A 23 11.43 4.13 8.69
CA THR A 23 12.72 3.51 9.06
C THR A 23 13.17 2.44 8.08
N SER A 24 12.24 1.78 7.40
CA SER A 24 12.55 0.80 6.36
C SER A 24 11.36 0.54 5.46
N PHE A 25 11.65 0.32 4.18
CA PHE A 25 10.79 -0.35 3.22
C PHE A 25 11.46 -1.66 2.82
N ARG A 26 10.70 -2.75 2.77
CA ARG A 26 11.18 -4.05 2.33
C ARG A 26 10.15 -4.78 1.50
N TYR A 27 10.61 -5.70 0.69
CA TYR A 27 9.77 -6.64 -0.05
C TYR A 27 10.05 -8.07 0.39
N GLU A 28 9.02 -8.90 0.40
CA GLU A 28 9.09 -10.32 0.75
C GLU A 28 8.40 -11.12 -0.35
N LYS A 29 9.04 -12.19 -0.85
CA LYS A 29 8.43 -13.04 -1.89
C LYS A 29 7.32 -13.89 -1.25
N LYS A 30 6.11 -13.84 -1.82
CA LYS A 30 4.99 -14.68 -1.40
C LYS A 30 5.31 -16.15 -1.67
N GLY A 31 4.71 -17.06 -0.88
CA GLY A 31 4.73 -18.48 -1.21
C GLY A 31 3.94 -18.73 -2.50
N GLN A 32 4.33 -19.76 -3.26
CA GLN A 32 3.60 -20.11 -4.49
C GLN A 32 2.13 -20.44 -4.18
N LYS A 33 1.88 -21.13 -3.05
CA LYS A 33 0.53 -21.41 -2.57
C LYS A 33 -0.28 -20.13 -2.34
N ASP A 34 0.28 -19.09 -1.73
CA ASP A 34 -0.44 -17.85 -1.46
C ASP A 34 -0.82 -17.13 -2.77
N ILE A 35 0.09 -17.18 -3.75
CA ILE A 35 -0.15 -16.63 -5.09
C ILE A 35 -1.26 -17.40 -5.80
N ASP A 36 -1.26 -18.72 -5.71
CA ASP A 36 -2.24 -19.59 -6.33
C ASP A 36 -3.62 -19.41 -5.67
N ASP A 37 -3.69 -19.39 -4.35
CA ASP A 37 -4.92 -19.17 -3.58
C ASP A 37 -5.53 -17.77 -3.89
N GLU A 38 -4.69 -16.74 -4.00
CA GLU A 38 -5.13 -15.39 -4.40
C GLU A 38 -5.69 -15.40 -5.82
N LYS A 39 -4.98 -16.05 -6.75
CA LYS A 39 -5.42 -16.19 -8.15
C LYS A 39 -6.75 -16.92 -8.25
N GLU A 40 -6.91 -18.04 -7.56
CA GLU A 40 -8.15 -18.82 -7.51
C GLU A 40 -9.32 -17.99 -6.97
N THR A 41 -9.09 -17.22 -5.90
CA THR A 41 -10.09 -16.32 -5.32
C THR A 41 -10.56 -15.29 -6.35
N PHE A 42 -9.63 -14.64 -7.04
CA PHE A 42 -9.98 -13.67 -8.09
C PHE A 42 -10.67 -14.31 -9.29
N ASP A 43 -10.26 -15.52 -9.69
CA ASP A 43 -10.89 -16.26 -10.78
C ASP A 43 -12.32 -16.72 -10.40
N ALA A 44 -12.56 -17.09 -9.15
CA ALA A 44 -13.90 -17.40 -8.64
C ALA A 44 -14.83 -16.17 -8.63
N ILE A 45 -14.33 -15.02 -8.18
CA ILE A 45 -15.07 -13.74 -8.23
C ILE A 45 -15.42 -13.38 -9.69
N ARG A 46 -14.50 -13.61 -10.64
CA ARG A 46 -14.78 -13.41 -12.08
C ARG A 46 -15.83 -14.35 -12.63
N ALA A 47 -15.82 -15.62 -12.20
CA ALA A 47 -16.77 -16.62 -12.65
C ALA A 47 -18.20 -16.30 -12.19
N GLN A 48 -18.34 -15.54 -11.11
CA GLN A 48 -19.62 -15.00 -10.62
C GLN A 48 -20.03 -13.78 -11.45
N SER A 49 -20.53 -14.01 -12.67
CA SER A 49 -21.07 -12.97 -13.54
C SER A 49 -22.40 -12.43 -13.01
N ASP A 50 -22.41 -11.21 -12.47
CA ASP A 50 -23.64 -10.43 -12.32
C ASP A 50 -24.08 -9.85 -13.69
N LEU A 51 -25.39 -9.70 -13.87
CA LEU A 51 -26.12 -9.54 -15.13
C LEU A 51 -25.84 -8.24 -15.93
N PHE A 52 -25.02 -7.31 -15.43
CA PHE A 52 -24.90 -5.95 -15.98
C PHE A 52 -23.49 -5.42 -16.30
N SER A 53 -22.41 -6.19 -16.13
CA SER A 53 -21.06 -5.68 -16.41
C SER A 53 -20.37 -6.45 -17.53
N LYS A 54 -20.27 -5.79 -18.71
CA LYS A 54 -19.35 -6.17 -19.79
C LYS A 54 -17.99 -6.50 -19.21
N GLN A 55 -17.45 -7.66 -19.59
CA GLN A 55 -16.09 -8.14 -19.30
C GLN A 55 -15.05 -7.02 -19.54
N VAL A 56 -14.68 -6.30 -18.49
CA VAL A 56 -13.51 -5.44 -18.49
C VAL A 56 -12.73 -5.77 -17.21
N VAL A 57 -12.25 -6.99 -17.10
CA VAL A 57 -11.23 -7.32 -16.09
C VAL A 57 -10.06 -7.92 -16.84
N ARG A 58 -9.09 -7.05 -17.11
CA ARG A 58 -7.72 -7.42 -17.50
C ARG A 58 -7.28 -8.57 -16.60
N SER A 59 -6.66 -9.63 -17.16
CA SER A 59 -6.14 -10.74 -16.37
C SER A 59 -5.27 -10.20 -15.22
N TYR A 60 -5.85 -10.17 -14.02
CA TYR A 60 -5.20 -9.90 -12.74
C TYR A 60 -4.24 -11.04 -12.51
N ILE A 61 -2.97 -10.69 -12.41
CA ILE A 61 -1.89 -11.58 -12.01
C ILE A 61 -1.51 -11.07 -10.62
N PRO A 62 -1.69 -11.89 -9.56
CA PRO A 62 -1.28 -11.49 -8.22
C PRO A 62 0.17 -11.01 -8.18
N CYS A 63 0.42 -9.96 -7.40
CA CYS A 63 1.79 -9.52 -7.16
C CYS A 63 2.53 -10.61 -6.38
N PRO A 64 3.69 -11.11 -6.86
CA PRO A 64 4.43 -12.17 -6.17
C PRO A 64 5.20 -11.67 -4.93
N TYR A 65 5.10 -10.37 -4.61
CA TYR A 65 5.79 -9.75 -3.49
C TYR A 65 4.81 -9.04 -2.56
N LEU A 66 5.09 -9.09 -1.26
CA LEU A 66 4.51 -8.21 -0.25
C LEU A 66 5.44 -7.03 -0.04
N PHE A 67 4.89 -5.82 -0.02
CA PHE A 67 5.63 -4.62 0.32
C PHE A 67 5.31 -4.21 1.76
N LYS A 68 6.33 -3.94 2.57
CA LYS A 68 6.16 -3.63 3.99
C LYS A 68 6.90 -2.36 4.36
N TYR A 69 6.26 -1.55 5.19
CA TYR A 69 6.86 -0.37 5.82
C TYR A 69 7.03 -0.59 7.31
N ARG A 70 8.16 -0.14 7.84
CA ARG A 70 8.38 0.07 9.27
C ARG A 70 8.54 1.56 9.52
N TYR A 71 7.73 2.13 10.41
CA TYR A 71 7.61 3.57 10.57
C TYR A 71 7.33 3.95 12.02
N ARG A 72 7.71 5.18 12.40
CA ARG A 72 7.50 5.75 13.72
C ARG A 72 6.28 6.65 13.72
N THR A 73 5.49 6.53 14.78
CA THR A 73 4.29 7.33 15.07
C THR A 73 4.40 7.91 16.48
N ASP A 74 3.46 8.77 16.87
CA ASP A 74 3.33 9.18 18.28
C ASP A 74 2.96 8.01 19.20
N ASP A 75 2.45 6.91 18.65
CA ASP A 75 2.15 5.68 19.39
C ASP A 75 3.37 4.74 19.51
N GLY A 76 4.51 5.11 18.92
CA GLY A 76 5.72 4.30 18.86
C GLY A 76 6.00 3.71 17.48
N LEU A 77 6.86 2.68 17.45
CA LEU A 77 7.29 2.00 16.23
C LEU A 77 6.21 1.02 15.77
N ARG A 78 5.88 1.06 14.48
CA ARG A 78 4.90 0.18 13.84
C ARG A 78 5.45 -0.43 12.58
N GLU A 79 4.83 -1.52 12.18
CA GLU A 79 5.06 -2.20 10.91
C GLU A 79 3.72 -2.51 10.26
N GLY A 80 3.66 -2.40 8.93
CA GLY A 80 2.46 -2.74 8.17
C GLY A 80 2.78 -3.23 6.77
N THR A 81 2.01 -4.21 6.31
CA THR A 81 1.96 -4.62 4.91
C THR A 81 1.13 -3.61 4.12
N CYS A 82 1.66 -3.21 2.98
CA CYS A 82 1.03 -2.31 2.02
C CYS A 82 0.22 -3.11 1.01
N GLN A 83 -1.08 -2.84 0.96
CA GLN A 83 -2.06 -3.46 0.07
C GLN A 83 -2.46 -2.49 -1.05
N ASP A 84 -1.56 -1.57 -1.38
CA ASP A 84 -1.74 -0.54 -2.38
C ASP A 84 -1.61 -1.18 -3.77
N TRP A 85 -2.73 -1.22 -4.50
CA TRP A 85 -2.79 -1.80 -5.84
C TRP A 85 -1.96 -0.99 -6.85
N GLU A 86 -1.76 0.31 -6.64
CA GLU A 86 -0.89 1.13 -7.49
C GLU A 86 0.59 0.76 -7.33
N ILE A 87 1.05 0.42 -6.12
CA ILE A 87 2.41 -0.09 -5.86
C ILE A 87 2.61 -1.44 -6.56
N GLU A 88 1.65 -2.36 -6.43
CA GLU A 88 1.70 -3.65 -7.11
C GLU A 88 1.70 -3.51 -8.63
N ALA A 89 0.83 -2.66 -9.18
CA ALA A 89 0.79 -2.37 -10.61
C ALA A 89 2.10 -1.73 -11.11
N THR A 90 2.72 -0.87 -10.31
CA THR A 90 4.03 -0.28 -10.61
C THR A 90 5.11 -1.34 -10.68
N PHE A 91 5.16 -2.26 -9.71
CA PHE A 91 6.07 -3.41 -9.75
C PHE A 91 5.87 -4.23 -11.03
N HIS A 92 4.63 -4.62 -11.36
CA HIS A 92 4.37 -5.40 -12.57
C HIS A 92 4.80 -4.68 -13.84
N LYS A 93 4.54 -3.37 -13.92
CA LYS A 93 4.97 -2.55 -15.06
C LYS A 93 6.49 -2.54 -15.19
N TRP A 94 7.21 -2.26 -14.10
CA TRP A 94 8.67 -2.22 -14.13
C TRP A 94 9.31 -3.59 -14.34
N SER A 95 8.73 -4.65 -13.79
CA SER A 95 9.20 -6.01 -14.00
C SER A 95 9.13 -6.40 -15.48
N ARG A 96 8.10 -5.97 -16.21
CA ARG A 96 7.98 -6.19 -17.66
C ARG A 96 8.98 -5.35 -18.47
N LEU A 97 9.29 -4.14 -18.03
CA LEU A 97 10.17 -3.22 -18.75
C LEU A 97 11.66 -3.48 -18.49
N TYR A 98 12.01 -3.86 -17.27
CA TYR A 98 13.40 -3.86 -16.78
C TYR A 98 13.85 -5.23 -16.25
N GLY A 99 12.94 -6.19 -16.11
CA GLY A 99 13.17 -7.45 -15.42
C GLY A 99 12.91 -7.34 -13.91
N GLU A 100 12.61 -8.47 -13.26
CA GLU A 100 12.20 -8.56 -11.85
C GLU A 100 13.23 -7.94 -10.89
N SER A 101 14.50 -8.34 -11.00
CA SER A 101 15.56 -7.86 -10.10
C SER A 101 15.73 -6.33 -10.15
N LYS A 102 15.76 -5.78 -11.36
CA LYS A 102 15.86 -4.33 -11.54
C LYS A 102 14.59 -3.62 -11.07
N ALA A 103 13.41 -4.19 -11.31
CA ALA A 103 12.17 -3.64 -10.80
C ALA A 103 12.18 -3.55 -9.27
N LEU A 104 12.62 -4.59 -8.56
CA LEU A 104 12.74 -4.56 -7.09
C LEU A 104 13.71 -3.48 -6.60
N SER A 105 14.85 -3.30 -7.27
CA SER A 105 15.76 -2.19 -6.95
C SER A 105 15.13 -0.81 -7.15
N GLU A 106 14.33 -0.64 -8.20
CA GLU A 106 13.59 0.60 -8.45
C GLU A 106 12.46 0.81 -7.43
N MET A 107 11.77 -0.27 -7.02
CA MET A 107 10.78 -0.21 -5.94
C MET A 107 11.44 0.26 -4.64
N GLN A 108 12.60 -0.29 -4.28
CA GLN A 108 13.36 0.13 -3.10
C GLN A 108 13.75 1.61 -3.18
N ARG A 109 14.33 2.04 -4.31
CA ARG A 109 14.74 3.43 -4.52
C ARG A 109 13.56 4.40 -4.42
N VAL A 110 12.47 4.14 -5.15
CA VAL A 110 11.35 5.09 -5.24
C VAL A 110 10.50 5.08 -3.97
N PHE A 111 10.04 3.90 -3.53
CA PHE A 111 9.10 3.80 -2.41
C PHE A 111 9.80 3.73 -1.05
N GLY A 112 11.03 3.20 -1.00
CA GLY A 112 11.79 3.09 0.23
C GLY A 112 12.67 4.29 0.57
N GLU A 113 13.08 5.09 -0.43
CA GLU A 113 14.01 6.19 -0.21
C GLU A 113 13.45 7.53 -0.66
N GLU A 114 13.10 7.67 -1.95
CA GLU A 114 12.74 8.97 -2.49
C GLU A 114 11.41 9.49 -1.98
N LEU A 115 10.39 8.63 -1.96
CA LEU A 115 9.06 9.02 -1.54
C LEU A 115 9.00 9.41 -0.06
N PRO A 116 9.59 8.65 0.89
CA PRO A 116 9.74 9.11 2.27
C PRO A 116 10.50 10.44 2.38
N LYS A 117 11.61 10.61 1.65
CA LYS A 117 12.43 11.84 1.67
C LYS A 117 11.66 13.07 1.17
N LYS A 118 10.75 12.90 0.21
CA LYS A 118 9.93 13.98 -0.36
C LYS A 118 8.69 14.31 0.48
N GLY A 119 8.40 13.52 1.50
CA GLY A 119 7.16 13.59 2.27
C GLY A 119 6.10 12.64 1.73
N MET A 120 5.56 11.81 2.62
CA MET A 120 4.51 10.86 2.29
C MET A 120 3.50 10.74 3.44
N LEU A 121 2.28 10.35 3.07
CA LEU A 121 1.23 9.93 3.98
C LEU A 121 0.90 8.46 3.70
N LEU A 122 0.56 7.72 4.75
CA LEU A 122 0.01 6.39 4.67
C LEU A 122 -1.51 6.48 4.83
N ALA A 123 -2.24 5.99 3.84
CA ALA A 123 -3.68 5.80 3.94
C ALA A 123 -3.94 4.52 4.73
N MET A 124 -4.41 4.68 5.96
CA MET A 124 -4.58 3.60 6.92
C MET A 124 -6.05 3.20 7.00
N GLY A 125 -6.32 1.89 6.98
CA GLY A 125 -7.64 1.33 7.24
C GLY A 125 -7.59 0.24 8.30
N THR A 126 -8.71 -0.04 8.95
CA THR A 126 -8.83 -1.16 9.90
C THR A 126 -9.58 -2.33 9.27
N TYR A 127 -9.27 -3.55 9.67
CA TYR A 127 -10.09 -4.71 9.30
C TYR A 127 -11.39 -4.76 10.11
N SER A 128 -12.52 -5.08 9.49
CA SER A 128 -13.82 -5.10 10.20
C SER A 128 -13.86 -6.12 11.35
N LEU A 129 -13.21 -7.28 11.18
CA LEU A 129 -13.13 -8.33 12.22
C LEU A 129 -11.98 -8.11 13.22
N HIS A 130 -11.01 -7.27 12.87
CA HIS A 130 -9.86 -6.94 13.73
C HIS A 130 -9.64 -5.42 13.72
N PRO A 131 -10.53 -4.66 14.37
CA PRO A 131 -10.59 -3.22 14.21
C PRO A 131 -9.44 -2.47 14.91
N ASP A 132 -8.64 -3.18 15.70
CA ASP A 132 -7.41 -2.63 16.32
C ASP A 132 -6.16 -2.86 15.44
N THR A 133 -6.30 -3.61 14.34
CA THR A 133 -5.25 -3.84 13.36
C THR A 133 -5.38 -2.85 12.22
N TRP A 134 -4.36 -2.00 12.06
CA TRP A 134 -4.26 -1.05 10.95
C TRP A 134 -3.47 -1.63 9.78
N LEU A 135 -3.99 -1.43 8.58
CA LEU A 135 -3.43 -1.84 7.30
C LEU A 135 -3.06 -0.59 6.49
N ILE A 136 -2.00 -0.68 5.70
CA ILE A 136 -1.62 0.39 4.77
C ILE A 136 -2.36 0.11 3.46
N ASN A 137 -3.45 0.83 3.22
CA ASN A 137 -4.27 0.66 2.02
C ASN A 137 -3.73 1.48 0.84
N GLY A 138 -2.90 2.48 1.11
CA GLY A 138 -2.36 3.34 0.06
C GLY A 138 -1.21 4.21 0.55
N VAL A 139 -0.40 4.67 -0.40
CA VAL A 139 0.67 5.65 -0.16
C VAL A 139 0.41 6.92 -0.96
N VAL A 140 0.38 8.06 -0.28
CA VAL A 140 0.11 9.35 -0.90
C VAL A 140 1.35 10.23 -0.78
N ARG A 141 1.80 10.77 -1.91
CA ARG A 141 2.89 11.77 -1.91
C ARG A 141 2.38 13.09 -1.35
N GLN A 142 3.11 13.65 -0.39
CA GLN A 142 2.84 14.98 0.16
C GLN A 142 4.01 15.88 -0.22
N ASP A 143 3.99 16.43 -1.43
CA ASP A 143 5.02 17.37 -1.86
C ASP A 143 4.96 18.62 -0.98
N GLU A 144 6.04 18.88 -0.23
CA GLU A 144 6.17 20.11 0.57
C GLU A 144 6.29 21.37 -0.31
N SER A 145 6.48 21.23 -1.62
CA SER A 145 6.70 22.31 -2.57
C SER A 145 5.42 22.93 -3.17
N TRP A 146 4.21 22.58 -2.72
CA TRP A 146 3.03 23.35 -3.09
C TRP A 146 3.06 24.71 -2.38
N PRO A 147 3.20 25.86 -3.08
CA PRO A 147 3.14 27.15 -2.41
C PRO A 147 1.76 27.27 -1.76
N ARG A 148 1.73 27.46 -0.43
CA ARG A 148 0.52 27.84 0.28
C ARG A 148 0.14 29.25 -0.19
N LYS A 149 -0.55 29.34 -1.32
CA LYS A 149 -1.31 30.55 -1.69
C LYS A 149 -2.66 30.51 -1.00
N PHE A 150 -2.62 30.82 0.30
CA PHE A 150 -3.73 31.44 1.02
C PHE A 150 -3.04 32.59 1.76
N GLY A 151 -3.11 33.83 1.28
CA GLY A 151 -4.34 34.58 1.03
C GLY A 151 -4.53 35.46 2.27
N GLN A 152 -4.31 36.77 2.09
CA GLN A 152 -4.38 37.85 3.07
C GLN A 152 -5.67 37.84 3.90
#